data_AF-A0A842VCK8-F1
#
_entry.id   AF-A0A842VCK8-F1
#
_cell.length_a   1.000
_cell.length_b   1.000
_cell.length_c   1.000
_cell.angle_alpha   90.00
_cell.angle_beta   90.00
_cell.angle_gamma   90.00
#
_symmetry.space_group_name_H-M   'P 1'
#
loop_
_entity.id
_entity.type
_entity.pdbx_description
1 polymer ?
#
loop_
_entity_poly.entity_id
_entity_poly.type
_entity_poly.pdbx_seq_one_letter_code
_entity_poly.pdbx_strand_id
1 'polypeptide(L)'
;MNEYLNREHPEIVQYYVPITFFNIGDESFSKTNLVTRQIIKNYLYQMRTDIDLKILFKLFGGRFFPQNQEIYDGTGGLYFTEKDFKGDRDGFKAKISILSNHLYRNNFKTPCIALNKEHHWVAIQEVKKKEEIIVINNPLGFRSHIQLNKNIPESYRFYLFDHNQDNAFILINDVVNFLNREIKRERKEV
;
A
#
# COMPACT_ATOMS: atom_id res chain seq x y z
N MET A 1 19.38 -0.66 9.44
CA MET A 1 18.39 -0.83 10.53
C MET A 1 18.30 -2.30 10.94
N ASN A 2 18.44 -3.26 10.01
CA ASN A 2 18.63 -4.68 10.36
C ASN A 2 19.81 -4.88 11.30
N GLU A 3 20.94 -4.18 11.08
CA GLU A 3 22.12 -4.34 11.91
C GLU A 3 21.91 -3.97 13.38
N TYR A 4 21.07 -2.98 13.70
CA TYR A 4 20.81 -2.60 15.09
C TYR A 4 19.91 -3.62 15.79
N LEU A 5 18.79 -4.01 15.17
CA LEU A 5 17.85 -4.96 15.78
C LEU A 5 18.39 -6.40 15.82
N ASN A 6 19.13 -6.86 14.79
CA ASN A 6 19.81 -8.15 14.85
C ASN A 6 20.92 -8.17 15.91
N ARG A 7 21.55 -7.02 16.17
CA ARG A 7 22.66 -6.94 17.12
C ARG A 7 22.18 -6.80 18.57
N GLU A 8 21.11 -6.04 18.80
CA GLU A 8 20.61 -5.77 20.16
C GLU A 8 19.53 -6.76 20.61
N HIS A 9 18.73 -7.33 19.70
CA HIS A 9 17.57 -8.19 20.03
C HIS A 9 17.36 -9.36 19.03
N PRO A 10 18.35 -10.24 18.84
CA PRO A 10 18.30 -11.33 17.85
C PRO A 10 17.12 -12.30 18.05
N GLU A 11 16.69 -12.55 19.29
CA GLU A 11 15.59 -13.45 19.62
C GLU A 11 14.22 -12.94 19.17
N ILE A 12 14.02 -11.61 19.12
CA ILE A 12 12.76 -10.99 18.68
C ILE A 12 12.60 -11.14 17.16
N VAL A 13 13.70 -10.95 16.44
CA VAL A 13 13.79 -11.09 14.98
C VAL A 13 13.61 -12.54 14.55
N GLN A 14 14.06 -13.50 15.36
CA GLN A 14 14.03 -14.91 15.01
C GLN A 14 12.68 -15.59 15.32
N TYR A 15 11.95 -15.15 16.36
CA TYR A 15 10.76 -15.85 16.86
C TYR A 15 9.41 -15.12 16.70
N TYR A 16 9.37 -13.79 16.83
CA TYR A 16 8.09 -13.06 16.99
C TYR A 16 7.76 -12.13 15.84
N VAL A 17 8.76 -11.63 15.14
CA VAL A 17 8.57 -10.85 13.91
C VAL A 17 9.10 -11.70 12.78
N PRO A 18 8.29 -12.05 11.77
CA PRO A 18 8.80 -12.82 10.64
C PRO A 18 10.03 -12.10 10.07
N ILE A 19 11.17 -12.78 9.91
CA ILE A 19 12.39 -12.24 9.28
C ILE A 19 12.07 -11.56 7.93
N THR A 20 11.01 -12.02 7.26
CA THR A 20 10.39 -11.42 6.09
C THR A 20 9.97 -9.95 6.29
N PHE A 21 9.41 -9.55 7.43
CA PHE A 21 9.04 -8.15 7.73
C PHE A 21 10.25 -7.21 7.85
N PHE A 22 11.35 -7.69 8.42
CA PHE A 22 12.57 -6.88 8.56
C PHE A 22 13.36 -6.78 7.26
N ASN A 23 13.44 -7.87 6.49
CA ASN A 23 14.01 -7.86 5.15
C ASN A 23 13.23 -6.94 4.18
N ILE A 24 11.95 -6.67 4.44
CA ILE A 24 11.15 -5.70 3.66
C ILE A 24 11.59 -4.25 3.93
N GLY A 25 11.98 -3.92 5.17
CA GLY A 25 12.31 -2.56 5.57
C GLY A 25 13.70 -2.08 5.15
N ASP A 26 14.70 -2.95 5.08
CA ASP A 26 16.12 -2.52 5.14
C ASP A 26 16.79 -2.24 3.79
N GLU A 27 16.34 -2.81 2.67
CA GLU A 27 17.05 -2.61 1.39
C GLU A 27 16.29 -1.86 0.29
N SER A 28 14.95 -1.77 0.35
CA SER A 28 14.18 -1.21 -0.77
C SER A 28 13.20 -0.10 -0.36
N PHE A 29 12.50 -0.23 0.77
CA PHE A 29 11.45 0.71 1.17
C PHE A 29 12.01 2.08 1.60
N SER A 30 13.02 2.06 2.46
CA SER A 30 13.68 3.26 3.01
C SER A 30 14.50 4.05 1.99
N LYS A 31 14.98 3.42 0.91
CA LYS A 31 15.80 4.07 -0.13
C LYS A 31 14.98 4.65 -1.29
N THR A 32 13.79 4.13 -1.55
CA THR A 32 12.96 4.54 -2.71
C THR A 32 11.60 5.12 -2.34
N ASN A 33 11.28 5.20 -1.04
CA ASN A 33 10.02 5.74 -0.50
C ASN A 33 8.74 5.13 -1.11
N LEU A 34 8.83 3.88 -1.56
CA LEU A 34 7.72 3.15 -2.15
C LEU A 34 7.66 1.76 -1.54
N VAL A 35 6.45 1.19 -1.44
CA VAL A 35 6.28 -0.27 -1.43
C VAL A 35 6.91 -0.75 -2.73
N THR A 36 8.16 -1.20 -2.67
CA THR A 36 8.95 -1.41 -3.88
C THR A 36 8.41 -2.59 -4.67
N ARG A 37 8.77 -2.61 -5.95
CA ARG A 37 8.57 -3.76 -6.85
C ARG A 37 8.87 -5.11 -6.19
N GLN A 38 9.90 -5.17 -5.33
CA GLN A 38 10.31 -6.39 -4.64
C GLN A 38 9.30 -6.80 -3.56
N ILE A 39 8.80 -5.84 -2.78
CA ILE A 39 7.84 -6.07 -1.70
C ILE A 39 6.48 -6.47 -2.28
N ILE A 40 6.06 -5.82 -3.36
CA ILE A 40 4.85 -6.19 -4.08
C ILE A 40 4.98 -7.61 -4.66
N LYS A 41 6.11 -7.92 -5.33
CA LYS A 41 6.37 -9.25 -5.90
C LYS A 41 6.39 -10.37 -4.87
N ASN A 42 7.09 -10.16 -3.76
CA ASN A 42 7.39 -11.23 -2.82
C ASN A 42 6.24 -11.48 -1.83
N TYR A 43 5.45 -10.46 -1.50
CA TYR A 43 4.48 -10.55 -0.40
C TYR A 43 3.06 -10.17 -0.81
N LEU A 44 2.85 -9.18 -1.69
CA LEU A 44 1.50 -8.82 -2.14
C LEU A 44 0.88 -9.79 -3.15
N TYR A 45 1.69 -10.60 -3.85
CA TYR A 45 1.17 -11.68 -4.71
C TYR A 45 0.41 -12.75 -3.91
N GLN A 46 0.71 -12.89 -2.62
CA GLN A 46 0.07 -13.85 -1.73
C GLN A 46 -1.10 -13.25 -0.93
N MET A 47 -1.22 -11.92 -0.89
CA MET A 47 -2.28 -11.24 -0.14
C MET A 47 -3.59 -11.21 -0.92
N ARG A 48 -4.58 -11.92 -0.39
CA ARG A 48 -5.88 -12.12 -1.05
C ARG A 48 -6.93 -11.09 -0.63
N THR A 49 -6.75 -10.41 0.50
CA THR A 49 -7.77 -9.51 1.07
C THR A 49 -7.30 -8.06 1.12
N ASP A 50 -8.26 -7.13 1.11
CA ASP A 50 -8.01 -5.69 1.29
C ASP A 50 -7.57 -5.35 2.72
N ILE A 51 -7.93 -6.18 3.70
CA ILE A 51 -7.51 -6.06 5.10
C ILE A 51 -6.01 -6.31 5.22
N ASP A 52 -5.50 -7.39 4.61
CA ASP A 52 -4.06 -7.71 4.64
C ASP A 52 -3.22 -6.57 4.05
N LEU A 53 -3.70 -5.99 2.94
CA LEU A 53 -3.09 -4.83 2.30
C LEU A 53 -3.04 -3.63 3.25
N LYS A 54 -4.16 -3.31 3.92
CA LYS A 54 -4.24 -2.18 4.86
C LYS A 54 -3.32 -2.38 6.06
N ILE A 55 -3.26 -3.60 6.61
CA ILE A 55 -2.35 -3.96 7.71
C ILE A 55 -0.91 -3.78 7.25
N LEU A 56 -0.53 -4.32 6.09
CA LEU A 56 0.81 -4.18 5.54
C LEU A 56 1.20 -2.71 5.36
N PHE A 57 0.36 -1.92 4.70
CA PHE A 57 0.61 -0.49 4.54
C PHE A 57 0.74 0.21 5.87
N LYS A 58 -0.11 -0.11 6.86
CA LYS A 58 -0.03 0.47 8.20
C LYS A 58 1.30 0.13 8.88
N LEU A 59 1.75 -1.11 8.80
CA LEU A 59 3.03 -1.59 9.35
C LEU A 59 4.23 -0.82 8.78
N PHE A 60 4.15 -0.36 7.54
CA PHE A 60 5.17 0.46 6.91
C PHE A 60 4.89 1.96 6.98
N GLY A 61 4.19 2.46 8.00
CA GLY A 61 3.95 3.89 8.19
C GLY A 61 2.95 4.52 7.20
N GLY A 62 2.25 3.67 6.45
CA GLY A 62 1.16 4.06 5.57
C GLY A 62 -0.10 4.46 6.34
N ARG A 63 -0.77 5.49 5.84
CA ARG A 63 -2.08 5.94 6.29
C ARG A 63 -3.06 5.76 5.14
N PHE A 64 -4.09 4.94 5.36
CA PHE A 64 -5.17 4.73 4.40
C PHE A 64 -6.12 5.93 4.35
N PHE A 65 -6.57 6.30 3.14
CA PHE A 65 -7.55 7.33 2.88
C PHE A 65 -8.81 6.69 2.27
N PRO A 66 -9.83 6.39 3.07
CA PRO A 66 -11.07 5.86 2.54
C PRO A 66 -11.71 6.89 1.61
N GLN A 67 -12.21 6.41 0.48
CA GLN A 67 -12.95 7.23 -0.47
C GLN A 67 -14.44 7.08 -0.23
N ASN A 68 -15.19 8.16 -0.47
CA ASN A 68 -16.65 8.10 -0.45
C ASN A 68 -17.12 7.22 -1.61
N GLN A 69 -18.04 6.31 -1.31
CA GLN A 69 -18.59 5.35 -2.28
C GLN A 69 -20.09 5.60 -2.42
N GLU A 70 -20.60 5.48 -3.65
CA GLU A 70 -22.04 5.51 -3.89
C GLU A 70 -22.73 4.30 -3.27
N ILE A 71 -22.07 3.14 -3.32
CA ILE A 71 -22.51 1.90 -2.67
C ILE A 71 -21.49 1.59 -1.59
N TYR A 72 -21.92 1.60 -0.33
CA TYR A 72 -21.04 1.32 0.79
C TYR A 72 -20.69 -0.17 0.80
N ASP A 73 -19.48 -0.51 0.34
CA ASP A 73 -18.96 -1.89 0.35
C ASP A 73 -18.06 -2.16 1.57
N GLY A 74 -17.87 -1.15 2.44
CA GLY A 74 -17.03 -1.23 3.64
C GLY A 74 -15.53 -1.24 3.38
N THR A 75 -15.09 -1.29 2.11
CA THR A 75 -13.66 -1.37 1.78
C THR A 75 -12.99 0.00 1.76
N GLY A 76 -13.76 1.07 1.48
CA GLY A 76 -13.25 2.43 1.31
C GLY A 76 -12.39 2.61 0.06
N GLY A 77 -12.36 1.64 -0.85
CA GLY A 77 -11.68 1.73 -2.14
C GLY A 77 -12.48 2.56 -3.14
N LEU A 78 -11.79 3.27 -4.03
CA LEU A 78 -12.40 3.89 -5.20
C LEU A 78 -12.57 2.84 -6.29
N TYR A 79 -13.68 2.87 -7.03
CA TYR A 79 -13.91 2.02 -8.20
C TYR A 79 -14.77 2.74 -9.22
N PHE A 80 -14.73 2.26 -10.46
CA PHE A 80 -15.57 2.76 -11.54
C PHE A 80 -16.78 1.85 -11.71
N THR A 81 -17.92 2.43 -12.05
CA THR A 81 -19.16 1.76 -12.42
C THR A 81 -19.54 2.15 -13.84
N GLU A 82 -20.47 1.42 -14.45
CA GLU A 82 -20.99 1.80 -15.77
C GLU A 82 -21.47 3.24 -15.87
N LYS A 83 -22.00 3.82 -14.78
CA LYS A 83 -22.52 5.20 -14.77
C LYS A 83 -21.42 6.23 -15.00
N ASP A 84 -20.19 5.95 -14.56
CA ASP A 84 -19.05 6.84 -14.75
C ASP A 84 -18.70 7.03 -16.23
N PHE A 85 -19.02 6.05 -17.07
CA PHE A 85 -18.70 6.05 -18.50
C PHE A 85 -19.86 6.52 -19.39
N LYS A 86 -21.04 6.81 -18.83
CA LYS A 86 -22.23 7.26 -19.57
C LYS A 86 -22.34 8.79 -19.60
N GLY A 87 -23.01 9.32 -20.62
CA GLY A 87 -23.27 10.77 -20.76
C GLY A 87 -21.99 11.60 -20.82
N ASP A 88 -21.95 12.71 -20.07
CA ASP A 88 -20.81 13.65 -20.04
C ASP A 88 -19.58 13.14 -19.26
N ARG A 89 -19.65 11.91 -18.70
CA ARG A 89 -18.55 11.24 -17.98
C ARG A 89 -18.03 12.03 -16.77
N ASP A 90 -18.90 12.77 -16.09
CA ASP A 90 -18.49 13.59 -14.93
C ASP A 90 -17.99 12.73 -13.76
N GLY A 91 -18.65 11.59 -13.50
CA GLY A 91 -18.19 10.62 -12.50
C GLY A 91 -16.78 10.11 -12.80
N PHE A 92 -16.51 9.76 -14.06
CA PHE A 92 -15.17 9.37 -14.50
C PHE A 92 -14.14 10.49 -14.30
N LYS A 93 -14.43 11.71 -14.76
CA LYS A 93 -13.52 12.87 -14.63
C LYS A 93 -13.22 13.19 -13.16
N ALA A 94 -14.22 13.09 -12.28
CA ALA A 94 -14.08 13.28 -10.85
C ALA A 94 -13.15 12.23 -10.22
N LYS A 95 -13.38 10.95 -10.50
CA LYS A 95 -12.56 9.83 -9.98
C LYS A 95 -11.12 9.90 -10.48
N ILE A 96 -10.91 10.20 -11.76
CA ILE A 96 -9.57 10.43 -12.33
C ILE A 96 -8.87 11.60 -11.65
N SER A 97 -9.60 12.67 -11.35
CA SER A 97 -9.06 13.81 -10.62
C SER A 97 -8.66 13.44 -9.20
N ILE A 98 -9.45 12.63 -8.49
CA ILE A 98 -9.09 12.11 -7.16
C ILE A 98 -7.76 11.34 -7.22
N LEU A 99 -7.66 10.35 -8.12
CA LEU A 99 -6.46 9.51 -8.24
C LEU A 99 -5.22 10.33 -8.56
N SER A 100 -5.30 11.20 -9.55
CA SER A 100 -4.18 12.03 -9.96
C SER A 100 -3.81 13.06 -8.89
N ASN A 101 -4.80 13.76 -8.31
CA ASN A 101 -4.51 14.75 -7.27
C ASN A 101 -3.85 14.08 -6.05
N HIS A 102 -4.24 12.84 -5.71
CA HIS A 102 -3.57 12.09 -4.64
C HIS A 102 -2.08 11.89 -4.94
N LEU A 103 -1.72 11.42 -6.14
CA LEU A 103 -0.32 11.17 -6.54
C LEU A 103 0.53 12.43 -6.63
N TYR A 104 -0.07 13.60 -6.91
CA TYR A 104 0.65 14.87 -7.05
C TYR A 104 0.57 15.77 -5.80
N ARG A 105 0.03 15.28 -4.68
CA ARG A 105 0.03 16.04 -3.42
C ARG A 105 1.46 16.28 -2.94
N ASN A 106 1.80 17.55 -2.71
CA ASN A 106 3.13 17.97 -2.27
C ASN A 106 3.10 18.33 -0.77
N ASN A 107 3.04 17.33 0.10
CA ASN A 107 2.82 17.51 1.54
C ASN A 107 3.86 16.78 2.42
N PHE A 108 5.13 16.69 2.00
CA PHE A 108 6.22 15.95 2.68
C PHE A 108 5.97 14.43 2.87
N LYS A 109 4.80 13.94 2.46
CA LYS A 109 4.40 12.53 2.47
C LYS A 109 4.50 11.99 1.06
N THR A 110 4.77 10.70 0.94
CA THR A 110 4.82 10.03 -0.37
C THR A 110 3.46 9.39 -0.64
N PRO A 111 2.66 9.90 -1.60
CA PRO A 111 1.39 9.29 -1.94
C PRO A 111 1.60 7.95 -2.66
N CYS A 112 0.74 7.00 -2.39
CA CYS A 112 0.73 5.69 -3.05
C CYS A 112 -0.72 5.28 -3.35
N ILE A 113 -0.92 4.63 -4.50
CA ILE A 113 -2.20 4.00 -4.83
C ILE A 113 -1.95 2.55 -5.19
N ALA A 114 -2.62 1.65 -4.46
CA ALA A 114 -2.66 0.23 -4.76
C ALA A 114 -3.93 -0.08 -5.57
N LEU A 115 -3.76 -0.75 -6.70
CA LEU A 115 -4.84 -1.20 -7.57
C LEU A 115 -4.98 -2.71 -7.47
N ASN A 116 -6.20 -3.21 -7.23
CA ASN A 116 -6.54 -4.60 -7.47
C ASN A 116 -6.73 -4.82 -8.98
N LYS A 117 -5.81 -5.56 -9.60
CA LYS A 117 -5.89 -6.01 -10.99
C LYS A 117 -5.87 -7.53 -11.01
N GLU A 118 -6.97 -8.15 -11.41
CA GLU A 118 -7.06 -9.61 -11.66
C GLU A 118 -6.51 -10.45 -10.49
N HIS A 119 -6.93 -10.13 -9.26
CA HIS A 119 -6.48 -10.78 -8.01
C HIS A 119 -5.05 -10.46 -7.55
N HIS A 120 -4.39 -9.48 -8.18
CA HIS A 120 -3.08 -8.99 -7.76
C HIS A 120 -3.12 -7.51 -7.41
N TRP A 121 -2.28 -7.11 -6.45
CA TRP A 121 -2.08 -5.70 -6.13
C TRP A 121 -0.93 -5.13 -6.96
N VAL A 122 -1.19 -4.04 -7.66
CA VAL A 122 -0.18 -3.30 -8.43
C VAL A 122 -0.13 -1.84 -7.97
N ALA A 123 1.08 -1.27 -7.92
CA ALA A 123 1.23 0.15 -7.61
C ALA A 123 0.98 0.99 -8.85
N ILE A 124 0.19 2.05 -8.70
CA ILE A 124 0.05 3.08 -9.73
C ILE A 124 1.21 4.06 -9.59
N GLN A 125 1.92 4.26 -10.70
CA GLN A 125 2.99 5.23 -10.79
C GLN A 125 2.47 6.61 -11.19
N GLU A 126 1.57 6.64 -12.18
CA GLU A 126 1.14 7.89 -12.82
C GLU A 126 -0.30 7.76 -13.32
N VAL A 127 -1.04 8.86 -13.25
CA VAL A 127 -2.35 9.01 -13.90
C VAL A 127 -2.24 10.11 -14.94
N LYS A 128 -2.30 9.73 -16.21
CA LYS A 128 -2.26 10.62 -17.37
C LYS A 128 -3.68 11.02 -17.74
N LYS A 129 -4.14 12.15 -17.20
CA LYS A 129 -5.56 12.58 -17.29
C LYS A 129 -6.03 12.77 -18.73
N LYS A 130 -5.23 13.42 -19.58
CA LYS A 130 -5.62 13.78 -20.96
C LYS A 130 -5.72 12.56 -21.86
N GLU A 131 -4.80 11.62 -21.66
CA GLU A 131 -4.69 10.37 -22.40
C GLU A 131 -5.59 9.27 -21.82
N GLU A 132 -6.20 9.52 -20.66
CA GLU A 132 -7.01 8.56 -19.89
C GLU A 132 -6.25 7.23 -19.66
N ILE A 133 -4.99 7.33 -19.26
CA ILE A 133 -4.09 6.19 -19.03
C ILE A 133 -3.63 6.17 -17.57
N ILE A 134 -3.65 4.98 -16.97
CA ILE A 134 -2.94 4.70 -15.72
C ILE A 134 -1.68 3.94 -16.06
N VAL A 135 -0.53 4.46 -15.63
CA VAL A 135 0.74 3.76 -15.68
C VAL A 135 0.87 2.98 -14.39
N ILE A 136 0.91 1.66 -14.52
CA ILE A 136 1.11 0.74 -13.40
C ILE A 136 2.52 0.14 -13.46
N ASN A 137 3.09 -0.09 -12.29
CA ASN A 137 4.27 -0.93 -12.16
C ASN A 137 3.82 -2.39 -12.12
N ASN A 138 4.12 -3.14 -13.18
CA ASN A 138 3.90 -4.58 -13.15
C ASN A 138 4.86 -5.19 -12.10
N PRO A 139 4.43 -6.18 -11.30
CA PRO A 139 5.34 -6.88 -10.40
C PRO A 139 6.56 -7.43 -11.14
N LEU A 140 6.36 -8.00 -12.34
CA LEU A 140 7.44 -8.47 -13.22
C LEU A 140 8.41 -7.35 -13.64
N GLY A 141 7.96 -6.10 -13.51
CA GLY A 141 8.63 -4.79 -13.54
C GLY A 141 9.27 -4.34 -14.83
N PHE A 142 8.53 -4.62 -15.87
CA PHE A 142 8.25 -3.63 -16.89
C PHE A 142 7.09 -2.71 -16.44
N ARG A 143 6.97 -1.54 -17.08
CA ARG A 143 5.78 -0.69 -16.96
C ARG A 143 4.68 -1.25 -17.84
N SER A 144 3.43 -1.19 -17.36
CA SER A 144 2.27 -1.47 -18.18
C SER A 144 1.24 -0.36 -18.04
N HIS A 145 0.35 -0.27 -19.02
CA HIS A 145 -0.62 0.80 -19.13
C HIS A 145 -2.02 0.21 -19.08
N ILE A 146 -2.92 0.85 -18.32
CA ILE A 146 -4.35 0.56 -18.35
C ILE A 146 -5.01 1.74 -19.05
N GLN A 147 -5.66 1.47 -20.16
CA GLN A 147 -6.49 2.44 -20.85
C GLN A 147 -7.85 2.52 -20.16
N LEU A 148 -8.21 3.69 -19.67
CA LEU A 148 -9.38 3.87 -18.83
C LEU A 148 -10.67 4.11 -19.63
N ASN A 149 -10.55 4.55 -20.89
CA ASN A 149 -11.69 4.77 -21.78
C ASN A 149 -12.40 3.47 -22.25
N LYS A 150 -11.84 2.29 -21.96
CA LYS A 150 -12.35 0.98 -22.39
C LYS A 150 -13.19 0.25 -21.33
N ASN A 151 -14.00 0.98 -20.57
CA ASN A 151 -14.84 0.44 -19.49
C ASN A 151 -14.03 -0.50 -18.56
N ILE A 152 -13.28 0.10 -17.65
CA ILE A 152 -12.44 -0.63 -16.68
C ILE A 152 -13.32 -1.62 -15.92
N PRO A 153 -12.88 -2.87 -15.68
CA PRO A 153 -13.66 -3.83 -14.93
C PRO A 153 -14.11 -3.26 -13.58
N GLU A 154 -15.38 -3.42 -13.24
CA GLU A 154 -15.93 -2.94 -11.96
C GLU A 154 -15.32 -3.64 -10.76
N SER A 155 -14.59 -4.74 -10.95
CA SER A 155 -13.81 -5.42 -9.90
C SER A 155 -12.56 -4.67 -9.49
N TYR A 156 -12.08 -3.71 -10.29
CA TYR A 156 -10.89 -2.94 -9.97
C TYR A 156 -11.16 -2.02 -8.79
N ARG A 157 -10.26 -2.06 -7.81
CA ARG A 157 -10.34 -1.24 -6.59
C ARG A 157 -9.04 -0.47 -6.41
N PHE A 158 -9.16 0.83 -6.22
CA PHE A 158 -8.05 1.75 -6.01
C PHE A 158 -8.04 2.19 -4.54
N TYR A 159 -6.99 1.81 -3.80
CA TYR A 159 -6.81 2.16 -2.40
C TYR A 159 -5.73 3.23 -2.29
N LEU A 160 -6.08 4.35 -1.67
CA LEU A 160 -5.22 5.52 -1.55
C LEU A 160 -4.53 5.51 -0.19
N PHE A 161 -3.20 5.68 -0.20
CA PHE A 161 -2.37 5.72 0.99
C PHE A 161 -1.43 6.93 0.94
N ASP A 162 -1.13 7.52 2.08
CA ASP A 162 0.06 8.35 2.26
C ASP A 162 1.09 7.57 3.05
N HIS A 163 2.34 7.62 2.64
CA HIS A 163 3.45 7.11 3.41
C HIS A 163 4.18 8.24 4.15
N ASN A 164 4.47 8.03 5.42
CA ASN A 164 5.41 8.83 6.20
C ASN A 164 6.40 7.90 6.91
N GLN A 165 7.69 8.11 6.62
CA GLN A 165 8.77 7.31 7.18
C GLN A 165 8.85 7.43 8.71
N ASP A 166 8.56 8.60 9.28
CA ASP A 166 8.55 8.80 10.73
C ASP A 166 7.48 7.94 11.41
N ASN A 167 6.32 7.79 10.77
CA ASN A 167 5.26 6.93 11.28
C ASN A 167 5.65 5.45 11.26
N ALA A 168 6.45 5.03 10.26
CA ALA A 168 6.97 3.67 10.19
C ALA A 168 7.92 3.41 11.37
N PHE A 169 8.83 4.35 11.66
CA PHE A 169 9.74 4.27 12.81
C PHE A 169 9.00 4.20 14.14
N ILE A 170 7.99 5.05 14.35
CA ILE A 170 7.18 5.05 15.58
C ILE A 170 6.51 3.68 15.77
N LEU A 171 5.87 3.16 14.72
CA LEU A 171 5.15 1.89 14.83
C LEU A 171 6.09 0.70 15.09
N ILE A 172 7.26 0.67 14.44
CA ILE A 172 8.26 -0.37 14.69
C ILE A 172 8.74 -0.29 16.14
N ASN A 173 9.03 0.91 16.65
CA ASN A 173 9.41 1.09 18.04
C ASN A 173 8.32 0.62 19.00
N ASP A 174 7.05 0.91 18.71
CA ASP A 174 5.91 0.45 19.52
C ASP A 174 5.80 -1.08 19.54
N VAL A 175 5.98 -1.74 18.39
CA VAL A 175 5.97 -3.21 18.27
C VAL A 175 7.15 -3.80 19.06
N VAL A 176 8.36 -3.27 18.89
CA VAL A 176 9.55 -3.73 19.63
C VAL A 176 9.34 -3.56 21.13
N ASN A 177 8.80 -2.42 21.57
CA ASN A 177 8.49 -2.16 22.97
C ASN A 177 7.41 -3.09 23.53
N PHE A 178 6.38 -3.42 22.74
CA PHE A 178 5.38 -4.40 23.10
C PHE A 178 6.00 -5.80 23.28
N LEU A 179 6.74 -6.29 22.28
CA LEU A 179 7.37 -7.61 22.33
C LEU A 179 8.35 -7.74 23.50
N ASN A 180 9.16 -6.70 23.74
CA ASN A 180 10.06 -6.64 24.89
C ASN A 180 9.32 -6.75 26.24
N ARG A 181 8.10 -6.19 26.34
CA ARG A 181 7.27 -6.30 27.55
C ARG A 181 6.73 -7.73 27.71
N GLU A 182 6.22 -8.32 26.64
CA GLU A 182 5.66 -9.68 26.70
C GLU A 182 6.74 -10.73 27.01
N ILE A 183 7.92 -10.65 26.38
CA ILE A 183 9.06 -11.54 26.69
C ILE A 183 9.48 -11.41 28.16
N LYS A 184 9.52 -10.20 28.70
CA LYS A 184 9.81 -9.98 30.13
C LYS A 184 8.72 -10.55 31.04
N ARG A 185 7.47 -10.60 30.59
CA ARG A 185 6.36 -11.19 31.34
C ARG A 185 6.48 -12.71 31.36
N GLU A 186 6.67 -13.32 30.20
CA GLU A 186 6.88 -14.77 30.07
C GLU A 186 8.08 -15.25 30.90
N ARG A 187 9.21 -14.53 30.87
CA ARG A 187 10.41 -14.88 31.67
C ARG A 187 10.25 -14.68 33.18
N LYS A 188 9.22 -13.97 33.65
CA LYS A 188 8.92 -13.79 35.08
C LYS A 188 7.87 -14.79 35.59
N GLU A 189 7.13 -15.41 34.68
CA GLU A 189 6.12 -16.44 34.99
C GLU A 189 6.72 -17.87 34.97
N VAL A 190 8.00 -18.01 34.62
CA VAL A 190 8.83 -19.24 34.72
C VAL A 190 9.77 -19.13 35.90
#